data_AF-A0A3G9GCS6-F1
#
_entry.id   AF-A0A3G9GCS6-F1
#
_cell.length_a   1.000
_cell.length_b   1.000
_cell.length_c   1.000
_cell.angle_alpha   90.00
_cell.angle_beta   90.00
_cell.angle_gamma   90.00
#
_symmetry.space_group_name_H-M   'P 1'
#
loop_
_entity.id
_entity.type
_entity.pdbx_description
1 polymer ?
#
loop_
_entity_poly.entity_id
_entity_poly.type
_entity_poly.pdbx_seq_one_letter_code
_entity_poly.pdbx_strand_id
1 'polypeptide(L)'
;MPSDSQIATKRRWYREDDRCPNCMSGRITFRRNQQDGRVFFGCSNYYRSACKFNADIPERPGYVYVLANPGYHQNGVPILKIGYTTNTMVASLAQINSTGVPFEFQVKYQEIVWKAWATMHQAHKSLHTKRLNPDSDERDFFVCTIEEAIAAVKTAVQGDISYRAERPPVPDKDDDDVDSEALQEPDAAEQEAARKAWSENTRTDTPGYVYVLTNEVYHYQNAPLLKIGYTGWEPQNRADALYHWEHKSRNYRGVPQRFNVAFFARFEHAFDAEQRVHELLKASRVNHRREFFSCTLEEAKLAIQAERDREVLQDIPAKIILDSSPVQVEKQELAPRPAPAPAPAPAPAPAPAPIIVAPVRPERPPLVLSPTTSHHVSPKHWRPTRRQVIAGLILAGFVSAVVPGYHFLSNWLSSLQTPAATQAPAPAPAPHPKPKKAHGHPKKKKKKHKTAKVTPPAEGTPEPPPQYETPQPADIAPSNQAGDATPG
;
A
#
# COMPACT_ATOMS: atom_id res chain seq x y z
N MET A 1 42.88 -15.35 -21.73
CA MET A 1 41.94 -16.03 -20.82
C MET A 1 42.12 -15.43 -19.43
N PRO A 2 41.33 -14.43 -19.03
CA PRO A 2 41.36 -13.95 -17.65
C PRO A 2 41.02 -15.11 -16.71
N SER A 3 41.72 -15.21 -15.57
CA SER A 3 41.55 -16.30 -14.61
C SER A 3 40.14 -16.27 -14.02
N ASP A 4 39.48 -17.43 -13.91
CA ASP A 4 38.16 -17.64 -13.28
C ASP A 4 38.02 -17.06 -11.85
N SER A 5 39.12 -16.63 -11.22
CA SER A 5 39.10 -15.99 -9.90
C SER A 5 38.74 -14.50 -9.89
N GLN A 6 38.42 -13.88 -11.03
CA GLN A 6 38.02 -12.46 -11.10
C GLN A 6 36.58 -12.21 -11.56
N ILE A 7 35.73 -13.25 -11.65
CA ILE A 7 34.29 -12.99 -11.69
C ILE A 7 33.91 -12.47 -10.31
N ALA A 8 33.93 -11.15 -10.15
CA ALA A 8 33.38 -10.47 -9.00
C ALA A 8 31.92 -10.91 -8.89
N THR A 9 31.66 -11.90 -8.03
CA THR A 9 30.30 -12.39 -7.79
C THR A 9 29.48 -11.17 -7.40
N LYS A 10 28.61 -10.70 -8.31
CA LYS A 10 27.73 -9.55 -8.07
C LYS A 10 27.04 -9.82 -6.75
N ARG A 11 27.44 -9.10 -5.69
CA ARG A 11 26.91 -9.33 -4.34
C ARG A 11 25.40 -9.16 -4.45
N ARG A 12 24.67 -10.26 -4.27
CA ARG A 12 23.21 -10.25 -4.38
C ARG A 12 22.67 -9.36 -3.28
N TRP A 13 21.98 -8.29 -3.66
CA TRP A 13 21.37 -7.37 -2.72
C TRP A 13 20.16 -8.02 -2.07
N TYR A 14 20.07 -7.89 -0.75
CA TYR A 14 18.98 -8.41 0.04
C TYR A 14 18.09 -7.26 0.51
N ARG A 15 16.78 -7.47 0.47
CA ARG A 15 15.77 -6.59 1.08
C ARG A 15 15.06 -7.34 2.21
N GLU A 16 14.42 -6.59 3.10
CA GLU A 16 13.47 -7.19 4.04
C GLU A 16 12.36 -7.94 3.28
N ASP A 17 11.92 -9.06 3.84
CA ASP A 17 10.96 -10.03 3.30
C ASP A 17 11.38 -10.84 2.08
N ASP A 18 12.57 -10.61 1.53
CA ASP A 18 13.15 -11.48 0.51
C ASP A 18 13.22 -12.92 1.01
N ARG A 19 13.02 -13.90 0.13
CA ARG A 19 13.29 -15.30 0.51
C ARG A 19 14.75 -15.44 0.89
N CYS A 20 15.01 -16.00 2.07
CA CYS A 20 16.35 -16.24 2.57
C CYS A 20 17.11 -17.12 1.55
N PRO A 21 18.25 -16.66 1.00
CA PRO A 21 18.97 -17.40 -0.04
C PRO A 21 19.53 -18.73 0.48
N ASN A 22 19.72 -18.86 1.79
CA ASN A 22 20.30 -20.04 2.41
C ASN A 22 19.28 -21.17 2.61
N CYS A 23 18.13 -20.92 3.25
CA CYS A 23 17.14 -21.98 3.52
C CYS A 23 15.91 -21.97 2.60
N MET A 24 15.72 -20.93 1.78
CA MET A 24 14.61 -20.72 0.82
C MET A 24 13.18 -20.70 1.41
N SER A 25 13.01 -21.15 2.65
CA SER A 25 11.75 -21.25 3.40
C SER A 25 11.55 -20.08 4.36
N GLY A 26 12.64 -19.45 4.82
CA GLY A 26 12.60 -18.27 5.67
C GLY A 26 12.59 -16.99 4.85
N ARG A 27 12.30 -15.87 5.51
CA ARG A 27 12.37 -14.52 4.96
C ARG A 27 13.54 -13.76 5.56
N ILE A 28 14.12 -12.83 4.82
CA ILE A 28 15.11 -11.91 5.33
C ILE A 28 14.39 -10.89 6.22
N THR A 29 14.88 -10.72 7.43
CA THR A 29 14.30 -9.87 8.48
C THR A 29 15.43 -9.09 9.13
N PHE A 30 15.14 -7.93 9.69
CA PHE A 30 16.12 -7.24 10.51
C PHE A 30 16.34 -7.99 11.82
N ARG A 31 17.60 -8.23 12.14
CA ARG A 31 18.02 -8.78 13.43
C ARG A 31 19.05 -7.85 14.04
N ARG A 32 19.05 -7.78 15.37
CA ARG A 32 20.13 -7.16 16.13
C ARG A 32 21.07 -8.25 16.60
N ASN A 33 22.37 -8.06 16.35
CA ASN A 33 23.38 -8.89 16.96
C ASN A 33 23.39 -8.58 18.47
N GLN A 34 23.28 -9.62 19.29
CA GLN A 34 23.16 -9.47 20.75
C GLN A 34 24.45 -8.98 21.40
N GLN A 35 25.60 -9.15 20.75
CA GLN A 35 26.90 -8.76 21.30
C GLN A 35 27.20 -7.27 21.11
N ASP A 36 26.92 -6.72 19.92
CA ASP A 36 27.29 -5.35 19.54
C ASP A 36 26.09 -4.43 19.27
N GLY A 37 24.87 -4.97 19.24
CA GLY A 37 23.64 -4.24 18.91
C GLY A 37 23.47 -3.89 17.43
N ARG A 38 24.42 -4.26 16.55
CA ARG A 38 24.40 -3.94 15.12
C ARG A 38 23.21 -4.62 14.44
N VAL A 39 22.49 -3.85 13.62
CA VAL A 39 21.38 -4.39 12.82
C VAL A 39 21.95 -5.03 11.56
N PHE A 40 21.52 -6.25 11.26
CA PHE A 40 21.90 -6.99 10.06
C PHE A 40 20.68 -7.70 9.46
N PHE A 41 20.77 -8.09 8.19
CA PHE A 41 19.78 -8.95 7.55
C PHE A 41 19.96 -10.39 8.01
N GLY A 42 18.96 -10.95 8.70
CA GLY A 42 18.96 -12.33 9.16
C GLY A 42 17.74 -13.12 8.68
N CYS A 43 17.80 -14.44 8.69
CA CYS A 43 16.67 -15.29 8.31
C CYS A 43 15.61 -15.37 9.42
N SER A 44 14.32 -15.24 9.09
CA SER A 44 13.20 -15.44 10.01
C SER A 44 13.17 -16.86 10.58
N ASN A 45 13.57 -17.87 9.79
CA ASN A 45 13.69 -19.27 10.19
C ASN A 45 14.98 -19.62 10.95
N TYR A 46 15.76 -18.63 11.40
CA TYR A 46 16.98 -18.87 12.20
C TYR A 46 16.76 -19.84 13.37
N TYR A 47 15.64 -19.71 14.10
CA TYR A 47 15.33 -20.58 15.25
C TYR A 47 14.77 -21.96 14.85
N ARG A 48 14.05 -22.05 13.72
CA ARG A 48 13.36 -23.29 13.30
C ARG A 48 14.26 -24.23 12.50
N SER A 49 15.09 -23.66 11.62
CA SER A 49 15.90 -24.43 10.67
C SER A 49 17.40 -24.24 10.87
N ALA A 50 17.83 -23.62 11.98
CA ALA A 50 19.21 -23.23 12.25
C ALA A 50 19.86 -22.42 11.09
N CYS A 51 19.05 -21.67 10.32
CA CYS A 51 19.54 -20.95 9.15
C CYS A 51 20.39 -19.74 9.59
N LYS A 52 21.72 -19.85 9.42
CA LYS A 52 22.69 -18.82 9.82
C LYS A 52 22.89 -17.72 8.77
N PHE A 53 21.89 -17.44 7.95
CA PHE A 53 22.01 -16.32 7.02
C PHE A 53 22.15 -15.01 7.81
N ASN A 54 23.26 -14.33 7.58
CA ASN A 54 23.55 -12.98 8.03
C ASN A 54 24.15 -12.21 6.84
N ALA A 55 23.63 -11.02 6.59
CA ALA A 55 24.23 -10.09 5.65
C ALA A 55 24.21 -8.69 6.26
N ASP A 56 25.31 -7.96 6.08
CA ASP A 56 25.34 -6.55 6.48
C ASP A 56 24.30 -5.79 5.66
N ILE A 57 23.62 -4.85 6.32
CA ILE A 57 22.74 -3.91 5.61
C ILE A 57 23.67 -3.04 4.76
N PRO A 58 23.46 -2.98 3.44
CA PRO A 58 24.37 -2.24 2.57
C PRO A 58 24.34 -0.76 2.95
N GLU A 59 25.49 -0.25 3.36
CA GLU A 59 25.75 1.19 3.54
C GLU A 59 26.00 1.76 2.15
N ARG A 60 24.94 2.23 1.49
CA ARG A 60 25.04 2.85 0.17
C ARG A 60 24.16 4.09 0.09
N PRO A 61 24.57 5.07 -0.73
CA PRO A 61 23.77 6.25 -0.93
C PRO A 61 22.39 5.86 -1.50
N GLY A 62 21.37 6.52 -0.99
CA GLY A 62 20.00 6.39 -1.46
C GLY A 62 19.22 7.64 -1.10
N TYR A 63 18.05 7.79 -1.71
CA TYR A 63 17.13 8.87 -1.39
C TYR A 63 16.24 8.44 -0.23
N VAL A 64 16.08 9.31 0.77
CA VAL A 64 14.91 9.30 1.66
C VAL A 64 13.96 10.39 1.16
N TYR A 65 12.67 10.06 1.07
CA TYR A 65 11.70 10.95 0.45
C TYR A 65 10.39 11.03 1.22
N VAL A 66 9.69 12.15 1.01
CA VAL A 66 8.31 12.40 1.44
C VAL A 66 7.47 12.58 0.18
N LEU A 67 6.51 11.70 -0.04
CA LEU A 67 5.57 11.77 -1.15
C LEU A 67 4.18 12.14 -0.65
N ALA A 68 3.48 12.98 -1.41
CA ALA A 68 2.07 13.28 -1.21
C ALA A 68 1.25 12.81 -2.41
N ASN A 69 0.04 12.32 -2.15
CA ASN A 69 -0.96 12.08 -3.18
C ASN A 69 -2.15 13.00 -2.91
N PRO A 70 -2.57 13.87 -3.85
CA PRO A 70 -3.71 14.76 -3.65
C PRO A 70 -5.02 14.03 -3.30
N GLY A 71 -5.10 12.73 -3.57
CA GLY A 71 -6.27 11.92 -3.23
C GLY A 71 -6.27 11.38 -1.80
N TYR A 72 -5.21 11.56 -1.01
CA TYR A 72 -5.06 10.89 0.28
C TYR A 72 -5.21 11.84 1.46
N HIS A 73 -6.33 11.72 2.18
CA HIS A 73 -6.64 12.54 3.33
C HIS A 73 -7.36 11.73 4.40
N GLN A 74 -7.12 12.08 5.66
CA GLN A 74 -7.92 11.60 6.79
C GLN A 74 -8.32 12.81 7.62
N ASN A 75 -9.63 13.07 7.74
CA ASN A 75 -10.17 14.22 8.46
C ASN A 75 -9.56 15.57 8.01
N GLY A 76 -9.36 15.74 6.70
CA GLY A 76 -8.75 16.94 6.11
C GLY A 76 -7.23 17.05 6.27
N VAL A 77 -6.58 16.14 6.99
CA VAL A 77 -5.12 16.07 7.12
C VAL A 77 -4.56 15.21 5.98
N PRO A 78 -3.52 15.65 5.25
CA PRO A 78 -2.92 14.84 4.20
C PRO A 78 -2.28 13.58 4.76
N ILE A 79 -2.30 12.51 3.97
CA ILE A 79 -1.55 11.30 4.27
C ILE A 79 -0.32 11.24 3.39
N LEU A 80 0.84 11.15 4.04
CA LEU A 80 2.14 11.21 3.40
C LEU A 80 2.79 9.83 3.41
N LYS A 81 3.44 9.48 2.31
CA LYS A 81 4.33 8.31 2.25
C LYS A 81 5.75 8.75 2.54
N ILE A 82 6.37 8.18 3.56
CA ILE A 82 7.79 8.40 3.85
C ILE A 82 8.53 7.12 3.50
N GLY A 83 9.42 7.16 2.51
CA GLY A 83 10.10 5.98 2.03
C GLY A 83 11.57 6.23 1.74
N TYR A 84 12.22 5.19 1.25
CA TYR A 84 13.57 5.31 0.70
C TYR A 84 13.67 4.54 -0.61
N THR A 85 14.67 4.91 -1.41
CA THR A 85 15.05 4.17 -2.61
C THR A 85 16.55 4.28 -2.82
N THR A 86 17.15 3.21 -3.33
CA THR A 86 18.53 3.20 -3.79
C THR A 86 18.62 3.31 -5.31
N ASN A 87 17.47 3.38 -5.98
CA ASN A 87 17.35 3.61 -7.41
C ASN A 87 17.16 5.12 -7.65
N THR A 88 17.01 5.51 -8.91
CA THR A 88 16.57 6.87 -9.24
C THR A 88 15.16 7.13 -8.69
N MET A 89 14.89 8.37 -8.31
CA MET A 89 13.57 8.78 -7.83
C MET A 89 12.48 8.60 -8.90
N VAL A 90 12.83 8.81 -10.18
CA VAL A 90 11.94 8.54 -11.33
C VAL A 90 11.51 7.07 -11.37
N ALA A 91 12.46 6.13 -11.29
CA ALA A 91 12.15 4.70 -11.28
C ALA A 91 11.29 4.31 -10.06
N SER A 92 11.57 4.91 -8.90
CA SER A 92 10.78 4.68 -7.69
C SER A 92 9.35 5.20 -7.82
N LEU A 93 9.14 6.39 -8.40
CA LEU A 93 7.81 6.96 -8.62
C LEU A 93 7.02 6.15 -9.64
N ALA A 94 7.64 5.73 -10.75
CA ALA A 94 7.00 4.88 -11.75
C ALA A 94 6.47 3.57 -11.14
N GLN A 95 7.24 2.98 -10.22
CA GLN A 95 6.85 1.77 -9.49
C GLN A 95 5.67 2.00 -8.53
N ILE A 96 5.58 3.18 -7.91
CA ILE A 96 4.55 3.52 -6.92
C ILE A 96 3.25 4.01 -7.60
N ASN A 97 3.34 4.67 -8.75
CA ASN A 97 2.22 5.25 -9.52
C ASN A 97 1.43 4.19 -10.33
N SER A 98 0.97 3.16 -9.67
CA SER A 98 0.34 1.96 -10.27
C SER A 98 -1.20 2.00 -10.25
N THR A 99 -1.88 0.90 -10.61
CA THR A 99 -3.34 0.83 -10.90
C THR A 99 -4.29 0.95 -9.70
N GLY A 100 -3.77 1.18 -8.49
CA GLY A 100 -4.58 1.37 -7.27
C GLY A 100 -4.49 2.76 -6.64
N VAL A 101 -3.86 3.73 -7.28
CA VAL A 101 -3.71 5.10 -6.76
C VAL A 101 -4.50 6.10 -7.61
N PRO A 102 -5.20 7.08 -7.00
CA PRO A 102 -6.12 7.98 -7.71
C PRO A 102 -5.38 9.02 -8.55
N PHE A 103 -4.31 9.58 -8.00
CA PHE A 103 -3.43 10.54 -8.66
C PHE A 103 -1.98 10.08 -8.59
N GLU A 104 -1.11 10.74 -9.33
CA GLU A 104 0.33 10.51 -9.23
C GLU A 104 0.87 11.09 -7.92
N PHE A 105 1.87 10.42 -7.35
CA PHE A 105 2.59 10.93 -6.20
C PHE A 105 3.47 12.11 -6.60
N GLN A 106 3.42 13.15 -5.76
CA GLN A 106 4.28 14.32 -5.84
C GLN A 106 5.39 14.19 -4.81
N VAL A 107 6.64 14.35 -5.24
CA VAL A 107 7.78 14.45 -4.32
C VAL A 107 7.71 15.81 -3.63
N LYS A 108 7.46 15.81 -2.32
CA LYS A 108 7.48 17.03 -1.49
C LYS A 108 8.85 17.29 -0.90
N TYR A 109 9.60 16.22 -0.64
CA TYR A 109 10.97 16.29 -0.16
C TYR A 109 11.74 15.05 -0.58
N GLN A 110 13.03 15.21 -0.88
CA GLN A 110 13.96 14.12 -1.05
C GLN A 110 15.37 14.56 -0.64
N GLU A 111 16.14 13.63 -0.09
CA GLU A 111 17.53 13.88 0.30
C GLU A 111 18.36 12.61 0.10
N ILE A 112 19.55 12.76 -0.49
CA ILE A 112 20.49 11.66 -0.69
C ILE A 112 21.32 11.46 0.58
N VAL A 113 21.35 10.24 1.10
CA VAL A 113 22.04 9.89 2.35
C VAL A 113 22.70 8.51 2.25
N TRP A 114 23.81 8.30 2.95
CA TRP A 114 24.61 7.07 2.90
C TRP A 114 23.93 5.84 3.55
N LYS A 115 22.90 6.07 4.37
CA LYS A 115 22.15 5.03 5.10
C LYS A 115 20.64 5.23 5.00
N ALA A 116 20.14 5.40 3.77
CA ALA A 116 18.76 5.81 3.51
C ALA A 116 17.70 4.96 4.24
N TRP A 117 17.90 3.65 4.36
CA TRP A 117 17.00 2.81 5.15
C TRP A 117 16.99 3.18 6.65
N ALA A 118 18.17 3.35 7.26
CA ALA A 118 18.29 3.67 8.70
C ALA A 118 17.70 5.05 9.00
N THR A 119 18.03 6.04 8.15
CA THR A 119 17.45 7.38 8.21
C THR A 119 15.92 7.35 8.09
N MET A 120 15.37 6.64 7.10
CA MET A 120 13.92 6.50 6.95
C MET A 120 13.30 5.81 8.18
N HIS A 121 13.91 4.74 8.68
CA HIS A 121 13.41 4.02 9.85
C HIS A 121 13.42 4.89 11.12
N GLN A 122 14.43 5.73 11.29
CA GLN A 122 14.50 6.69 12.39
C GLN A 122 13.41 7.77 12.26
N ALA A 123 13.15 8.28 11.05
CA ALA A 123 12.05 9.20 10.79
C ALA A 123 10.69 8.53 11.11
N HIS A 124 10.49 7.29 10.65
CA HIS A 124 9.30 6.50 10.96
C HIS A 124 9.09 6.33 12.47
N LYS A 125 10.15 6.04 13.22
CA LYS A 125 10.10 5.90 14.68
C LYS A 125 9.65 7.20 15.35
N SER A 126 10.15 8.35 14.89
CA SER A 126 9.75 9.66 15.41
C SER A 126 8.28 9.99 15.12
N LEU A 127 7.73 9.44 14.03
CA LEU A 127 6.34 9.63 13.59
C LEU A 127 5.44 8.44 13.92
N HIS A 128 5.84 7.53 14.83
CA HIS A 128 5.10 6.29 15.08
C HIS A 128 3.64 6.56 15.49
N THR A 129 3.39 7.56 16.33
CA THR A 129 2.04 7.95 16.78
C THR A 129 1.19 8.57 15.68
N LYS A 130 1.80 8.91 14.53
CA LYS A 130 1.15 9.46 13.34
C LYS A 130 0.99 8.42 12.23
N ARG A 131 1.37 7.15 12.44
CA ARG A 131 1.16 6.09 11.45
C ARG A 131 -0.32 5.92 11.18
N LEU A 132 -0.68 5.81 9.90
CA LEU A 132 -2.06 5.55 9.48
C LEU A 132 -2.57 4.18 10.00
N ASN A 133 -1.69 3.17 9.96
CA ASN A 133 -1.98 1.83 10.46
C ASN A 133 -1.01 1.51 11.62
N PRO A 134 -1.33 1.90 12.87
CA PRO A 134 -0.39 1.75 13.99
C PRO A 134 -0.09 0.28 14.32
N ASP A 135 -1.01 -0.64 14.00
CA ASP A 135 -0.86 -2.07 14.26
C ASP A 135 -0.05 -2.82 13.19
N SER A 136 0.34 -2.13 12.10
CA SER A 136 1.05 -2.75 10.96
C SER A 136 2.20 -1.88 10.47
N ASP A 137 3.41 -2.41 10.58
CA ASP A 137 4.61 -1.81 9.98
C ASP A 137 4.75 -2.11 8.48
N GLU A 138 3.77 -2.78 7.86
CA GLU A 138 3.83 -3.14 6.43
C GLU A 138 3.71 -1.93 5.49
N ARG A 139 3.27 -0.79 6.02
CA ARG A 139 2.92 0.40 5.23
C ARG A 139 3.57 1.66 5.80
N ASP A 140 4.16 2.44 4.90
CA ASP A 140 4.96 3.62 5.24
C ASP A 140 4.14 4.93 5.13
N PHE A 141 2.89 4.92 5.59
CA PHE A 141 1.96 6.04 5.48
C PHE A 141 1.67 6.69 6.83
N PHE A 142 1.64 8.02 6.85
CA PHE A 142 1.54 8.84 8.05
C PHE A 142 0.51 9.94 7.86
N VAL A 143 -0.28 10.20 8.90
CA VAL A 143 -1.27 11.27 8.99
C VAL A 143 -0.62 12.45 9.67
N CYS A 144 0.06 13.28 8.89
CA CYS A 144 0.79 14.45 9.38
C CYS A 144 0.95 15.51 8.29
N THR A 145 1.30 16.72 8.70
CA THR A 145 1.63 17.81 7.77
C THR A 145 2.93 17.53 7.02
N ILE A 146 3.11 18.19 5.88
CA ILE A 146 4.33 18.06 5.07
C ILE A 146 5.54 18.53 5.87
N GLU A 147 5.38 19.60 6.65
CA GLU A 147 6.41 20.21 7.48
C GLU A 147 6.87 19.25 8.59
N GLU A 148 5.93 18.59 9.28
CA GLU A 148 6.24 17.56 10.29
C GLU A 148 7.01 16.38 9.67
N ALA A 149 6.58 15.89 8.50
CA ALA A 149 7.26 14.80 7.81
C ALA A 149 8.68 15.17 7.39
N ILE A 150 8.88 16.38 6.83
CA ILE A 150 10.19 16.90 6.44
C ILE A 150 11.08 17.08 7.68
N ALA A 151 10.55 17.65 8.76
CA ALA A 151 11.30 17.84 10.00
C ALA A 151 11.77 16.51 10.59
N ALA A 152 10.92 15.48 10.56
CA ALA A 152 11.26 14.13 11.00
C ALA A 152 12.40 13.52 10.15
N VAL A 153 12.33 13.66 8.81
CA VAL A 153 13.40 13.19 7.93
C VAL A 153 14.70 13.96 8.19
N LYS A 154 14.68 15.30 8.22
CA LYS A 154 15.87 16.12 8.49
C LYS A 154 16.52 15.82 9.84
N THR A 155 15.71 15.63 10.89
CA THR A 155 16.20 15.25 12.22
C THR A 155 16.87 13.86 12.18
N ALA A 156 16.29 12.91 11.43
CA ALA A 156 16.89 11.60 11.25
C ALA A 156 18.21 11.65 10.47
N VAL A 157 18.34 12.53 9.47
CA VAL A 157 19.60 12.75 8.75
C VAL A 157 20.70 13.29 9.68
N GLN A 158 20.35 14.22 10.56
CA GLN A 158 21.31 14.82 11.51
C GLN A 158 21.79 13.83 12.59
N GLY A 159 20.94 12.89 12.99
CA GLY A 159 21.27 11.90 14.03
C GLY A 159 22.13 10.74 13.54
N ASP A 160 22.17 10.47 12.23
CA ASP A 160 22.87 9.35 11.62
C ASP A 160 24.09 9.86 10.86
N ILE A 161 25.26 9.86 11.53
CA ILE A 161 26.62 10.01 10.97
C ILE A 161 26.66 10.97 9.77
N SER A 162 26.82 12.26 10.04
CA SER A 162 27.25 13.23 9.04
C SER A 162 28.68 12.89 8.58
N TYR A 163 28.85 11.85 7.77
CA TYR A 163 29.95 11.87 6.82
C TYR A 163 29.50 12.87 5.76
N ARG A 164 30.10 14.07 5.77
CA ARG A 164 30.31 14.84 4.54
C ARG A 164 31.17 13.94 3.65
N ALA A 165 30.59 12.89 3.09
CA ALA A 165 31.19 12.23 1.95
C ALA A 165 31.14 13.29 0.87
N GLU A 166 32.30 13.84 0.55
CA GLU A 166 32.54 14.38 -0.78
C GLU A 166 31.79 13.48 -1.75
N ARG A 167 30.88 14.08 -2.52
CA ARG A 167 30.07 13.42 -3.52
C ARG A 167 30.94 12.32 -4.15
N PRO A 168 30.57 11.03 -4.05
CA PRO A 168 31.36 9.98 -4.67
C PRO A 168 31.65 10.41 -6.10
N PRO A 169 32.90 10.26 -6.59
CA PRO A 169 33.24 10.60 -7.96
C PRO A 169 32.17 9.99 -8.85
N VAL A 170 31.68 10.82 -9.79
CA VAL A 170 30.66 10.41 -10.76
C VAL A 170 31.10 9.04 -11.26
N PRO A 171 30.26 7.99 -11.16
CA PRO A 171 30.65 6.67 -11.61
C PRO A 171 31.21 6.79 -13.02
N ASP A 172 32.46 6.34 -13.20
CA ASP A 172 33.12 6.35 -14.49
C ASP A 172 32.22 5.61 -15.48
N LYS A 173 32.05 6.20 -16.67
CA LYS A 173 31.16 5.73 -17.73
C LYS A 173 31.55 4.36 -18.32
N ASP A 174 32.57 3.71 -17.76
CA ASP A 174 33.18 2.50 -18.33
C ASP A 174 32.64 1.20 -17.72
N ASP A 175 31.70 1.27 -16.75
CA ASP A 175 30.95 0.11 -16.22
C ASP A 175 29.67 -0.18 -17.06
N ASP A 176 29.68 0.16 -18.35
CA ASP A 176 28.59 -0.05 -19.32
C ASP A 176 28.56 -1.49 -19.88
N ASP A 177 28.57 -2.51 -19.00
CA ASP A 177 28.10 -3.87 -19.33
C ASP A 177 26.56 -3.91 -19.39
N VAL A 178 25.96 -2.90 -20.04
CA VAL A 178 24.55 -2.90 -20.40
C VAL A 178 24.45 -3.71 -21.67
N ASP A 179 23.89 -4.91 -21.55
CA ASP A 179 23.60 -5.81 -22.65
C ASP A 179 22.88 -5.04 -23.77
N SER A 180 23.58 -4.78 -24.88
CA SER A 180 23.06 -3.99 -26.00
C SER A 180 21.84 -4.64 -26.66
N GLU A 181 21.65 -5.95 -26.45
CA GLU A 181 20.46 -6.70 -26.89
C GLU A 181 19.23 -6.40 -26.01
N ALA A 182 19.43 -6.05 -24.73
CA ALA A 182 18.37 -5.61 -23.81
C ALA A 182 17.93 -4.14 -24.04
N LEU A 183 18.66 -3.38 -24.87
CA LEU A 183 18.32 -2.02 -25.29
C LEU A 183 17.52 -1.97 -26.60
N GLN A 184 17.39 -3.10 -27.32
CA GLN A 184 16.40 -3.21 -28.39
C GLN A 184 15.04 -3.46 -27.75
N GLU A 185 14.50 -2.42 -27.11
CA GLU A 185 13.07 -2.39 -26.81
C GLU A 185 12.33 -2.57 -28.14
N PRO A 186 11.39 -3.54 -28.27
CA PRO A 186 10.56 -3.62 -29.45
C PRO A 186 9.95 -2.25 -29.69
N ASP A 187 9.88 -1.83 -30.96
CA ASP A 187 9.34 -0.52 -31.37
C ASP A 187 8.12 -0.19 -30.51
N ALA A 188 8.13 0.98 -29.87
CA ALA A 188 7.02 1.42 -29.03
C ALA A 188 5.67 1.27 -29.74
N ALA A 189 5.64 1.46 -31.07
CA ALA A 189 4.47 1.23 -31.90
C ALA A 189 4.07 -0.25 -32.02
N GLU A 190 5.03 -1.19 -32.11
CA GLU A 190 4.78 -2.64 -32.11
C GLU A 190 4.26 -3.11 -30.74
N GLN A 191 4.85 -2.62 -29.64
CA GLN A 191 4.34 -2.91 -28.29
C GLN A 191 2.94 -2.32 -28.05
N GLU A 192 2.66 -1.14 -28.60
CA GLU A 192 1.34 -0.52 -28.53
C GLU A 192 0.32 -1.28 -29.38
N ALA A 193 0.67 -1.69 -30.60
CA ALA A 193 -0.16 -2.53 -31.46
C ALA A 193 -0.44 -3.91 -30.84
N ALA A 194 0.57 -4.56 -30.25
CA ALA A 194 0.40 -5.84 -29.58
C ALA A 194 -0.48 -5.73 -28.32
N ARG A 195 -0.32 -4.66 -27.51
CA ARG A 195 -1.20 -4.39 -26.37
C ARG A 195 -2.63 -4.10 -26.82
N LYS A 196 -2.79 -3.33 -27.90
CA LYS A 196 -4.09 -3.01 -28.48
C LYS A 196 -4.79 -4.28 -29.00
N ALA A 197 -4.12 -5.08 -29.82
CA ALA A 197 -4.63 -6.34 -30.35
C ALA A 197 -4.97 -7.36 -29.24
N TRP A 198 -4.13 -7.49 -28.21
CA TRP A 198 -4.43 -8.33 -27.04
C TRP A 198 -5.66 -7.82 -26.28
N SER A 199 -5.78 -6.50 -26.10
CA SER A 199 -6.91 -5.88 -25.42
C SER A 199 -8.21 -6.03 -26.19
N GLU A 200 -8.18 -5.98 -27.52
CA GLU A 200 -9.35 -6.11 -28.39
C GLU A 200 -9.84 -7.57 -28.48
N ASN A 201 -8.93 -8.56 -28.46
CA ASN A 201 -9.29 -9.96 -28.74
C ASN A 201 -9.53 -10.84 -27.51
N THR A 202 -9.07 -10.44 -26.30
CA THR A 202 -9.17 -11.28 -25.10
C THR A 202 -10.17 -10.75 -24.06
N ARG A 203 -10.54 -9.47 -24.13
CA ARG A 203 -11.32 -8.83 -23.04
C ARG A 203 -12.83 -8.87 -23.22
N THR A 204 -13.34 -8.93 -24.45
CA THR A 204 -14.77 -8.71 -24.72
C THR A 204 -15.66 -9.85 -24.22
N ASP A 205 -15.17 -11.09 -24.16
CA ASP A 205 -15.99 -12.27 -23.80
C ASP A 205 -15.63 -12.89 -22.44
N THR A 206 -14.99 -12.14 -21.54
CA THR A 206 -14.63 -12.68 -20.23
C THR A 206 -15.76 -12.46 -19.21
N PRO A 207 -16.46 -13.53 -18.76
CA PRO A 207 -17.41 -13.41 -17.67
C PRO A 207 -16.69 -13.01 -16.39
N GLY A 208 -17.34 -12.17 -15.59
CA GLY A 208 -16.69 -11.60 -14.43
C GLY A 208 -17.61 -10.69 -13.63
N TYR A 209 -17.00 -9.77 -12.90
CA TYR A 209 -17.69 -8.81 -12.06
C TYR A 209 -17.26 -7.40 -12.41
N VAL A 210 -18.23 -6.49 -12.47
CA VAL A 210 -17.99 -5.05 -12.31
C VAL A 210 -18.21 -4.72 -10.84
N TYR A 211 -17.26 -4.04 -10.22
CA TYR A 211 -17.25 -3.77 -8.78
C TYR A 211 -17.02 -2.29 -8.48
N VAL A 212 -17.43 -1.91 -7.27
CA VAL A 212 -17.14 -0.63 -6.63
C VAL A 212 -16.32 -0.88 -5.38
N LEU A 213 -15.09 -0.37 -5.35
CA LEU A 213 -14.25 -0.38 -4.17
C LEU A 213 -14.25 0.99 -3.50
N THR A 214 -14.29 0.96 -2.18
CA THR A 214 -14.17 2.16 -1.32
C THR A 214 -12.88 2.08 -0.52
N ASN A 215 -12.33 3.24 -0.18
CA ASN A 215 -11.20 3.38 0.72
C ASN A 215 -11.40 4.66 1.53
N GLU A 216 -11.40 4.55 2.85
CA GLU A 216 -11.76 5.66 3.75
C GLU A 216 -10.84 6.86 3.63
N VAL A 217 -9.62 6.68 3.13
CA VAL A 217 -8.66 7.78 2.98
C VAL A 217 -8.63 8.39 1.59
N TYR A 218 -9.43 7.88 0.65
CA TYR A 218 -9.43 8.38 -0.72
C TYR A 218 -10.49 9.47 -0.87
N HIS A 219 -10.05 10.71 -1.00
CA HIS A 219 -10.91 11.89 -1.12
C HIS A 219 -10.40 12.85 -2.18
N TYR A 220 -11.32 13.52 -2.88
CA TYR A 220 -11.02 14.64 -3.77
C TYR A 220 -11.97 15.78 -3.45
N GLN A 221 -11.43 16.95 -3.11
CA GLN A 221 -12.23 18.12 -2.73
C GLN A 221 -13.26 17.81 -1.61
N ASN A 222 -12.85 17.01 -0.61
CA ASN A 222 -13.68 16.51 0.50
C ASN A 222 -14.81 15.52 0.13
N ALA A 223 -14.89 15.07 -1.12
CA ALA A 223 -15.78 13.99 -1.53
C ALA A 223 -15.04 12.65 -1.55
N PRO A 224 -15.66 11.54 -1.11
CA PRO A 224 -15.06 10.22 -1.20
C PRO A 224 -14.84 9.82 -2.67
N LEU A 225 -13.73 9.13 -2.94
CA LEU A 225 -13.46 8.56 -4.26
C LEU A 225 -13.80 7.07 -4.29
N LEU A 226 -14.51 6.68 -5.34
CA LEU A 226 -14.82 5.29 -5.63
C LEU A 226 -13.88 4.77 -6.72
N LYS A 227 -13.38 3.55 -6.56
CA LYS A 227 -12.72 2.83 -7.66
C LYS A 227 -13.72 1.88 -8.31
N ILE A 228 -13.99 2.06 -9.60
CA ILE A 228 -14.92 1.21 -10.36
C ILE A 228 -14.13 0.46 -11.40
N GLY A 229 -14.11 -0.86 -11.32
CA GLY A 229 -13.35 -1.68 -12.26
C GLY A 229 -13.98 -3.04 -12.49
N TYR A 230 -13.32 -3.86 -13.29
CA TYR A 230 -13.75 -5.23 -13.56
C TYR A 230 -12.71 -6.28 -13.10
N THR A 231 -13.16 -7.51 -12.91
CA THR A 231 -12.29 -8.67 -12.67
C THR A 231 -12.98 -9.97 -13.10
N GLY A 232 -12.21 -10.96 -13.55
CA GLY A 232 -12.70 -12.32 -13.79
C GLY A 232 -12.76 -13.19 -12.53
N TRP A 233 -12.38 -12.68 -11.36
CA TRP A 233 -12.38 -13.40 -10.07
C TRP A 233 -13.31 -12.72 -9.06
N GLU A 234 -13.44 -13.29 -7.86
CA GLU A 234 -14.13 -12.65 -6.73
C GLU A 234 -13.63 -11.20 -6.49
N PRO A 235 -14.51 -10.19 -6.41
CA PRO A 235 -14.12 -8.80 -6.19
C PRO A 235 -13.27 -8.59 -4.93
N GLN A 236 -13.52 -9.36 -3.87
CA GLN A 236 -12.73 -9.30 -2.65
C GLN A 236 -11.27 -9.72 -2.89
N ASN A 237 -11.04 -10.77 -3.67
CA ASN A 237 -9.68 -11.18 -4.06
C ASN A 237 -8.99 -10.09 -4.88
N ARG A 238 -9.74 -9.37 -5.72
CA ARG A 238 -9.19 -8.22 -6.46
C ARG A 238 -8.87 -7.04 -5.53
N ALA A 239 -9.71 -6.73 -4.56
CA ALA A 239 -9.46 -5.69 -3.56
C ALA A 239 -8.20 -6.02 -2.73
N ASP A 240 -8.09 -7.26 -2.27
CA ASP A 240 -6.90 -7.75 -1.57
C ASP A 240 -5.67 -7.75 -2.48
N ALA A 241 -5.81 -8.16 -3.74
CA ALA A 241 -4.74 -8.08 -4.72
C ALA A 241 -4.35 -6.64 -5.04
N LEU A 242 -5.22 -5.63 -4.97
CA LEU A 242 -4.79 -4.23 -5.15
C LEU A 242 -4.00 -3.71 -3.95
N TYR A 243 -4.29 -4.22 -2.75
CA TYR A 243 -3.56 -3.88 -1.54
C TYR A 243 -2.24 -4.66 -1.42
N HIS A 244 -2.24 -5.94 -1.79
CA HIS A 244 -1.14 -6.90 -1.63
C HIS A 244 -0.41 -7.27 -2.93
N TRP A 245 -0.80 -6.71 -4.07
CA TRP A 245 -0.51 -7.18 -5.45
C TRP A 245 0.77 -8.00 -5.54
N GLU A 246 0.56 -9.26 -5.90
CA GLU A 246 1.31 -10.46 -5.49
C GLU A 246 2.83 -10.45 -5.69
N HIS A 247 3.49 -10.84 -4.59
CA HIS A 247 4.35 -12.02 -4.39
C HIS A 247 5.61 -12.25 -5.27
N LYS A 248 5.67 -11.73 -6.49
CA LYS A 248 6.90 -11.71 -7.32
C LYS A 248 7.42 -10.30 -7.52
N SER A 249 6.54 -9.31 -7.68
CA SER A 249 6.92 -7.90 -7.75
C SER A 249 6.82 -7.27 -6.37
N ARG A 250 7.88 -7.43 -5.56
CA ARG A 250 8.05 -7.01 -4.14
C ARG A 250 7.99 -5.49 -3.88
N ASN A 251 7.30 -4.75 -4.74
CA ASN A 251 7.57 -3.36 -5.04
C ASN A 251 6.30 -2.50 -4.97
N TYR A 252 5.13 -3.10 -4.83
CA TYR A 252 3.88 -2.35 -4.74
C TYR A 252 3.64 -1.84 -3.32
N ARG A 253 3.79 -0.53 -3.11
CA ARG A 253 3.61 0.15 -1.80
C ARG A 253 2.79 1.44 -1.90
N GLY A 254 1.97 1.55 -2.94
CA GLY A 254 1.22 2.77 -3.27
C GLY A 254 -0.11 2.93 -2.55
N VAL A 255 -0.73 1.83 -2.09
CA VAL A 255 -2.07 1.87 -1.48
C VAL A 255 -1.97 1.93 0.06
N PRO A 256 -2.51 2.97 0.72
CA PRO A 256 -2.35 3.22 2.15
C PRO A 256 -3.18 2.30 3.06
N GLN A 257 -4.39 1.94 2.65
CA GLN A 257 -5.32 1.08 3.38
C GLN A 257 -5.98 0.08 2.44
N ARG A 258 -6.52 -1.02 2.99
CA ARG A 258 -7.26 -2.00 2.19
C ARG A 258 -8.50 -1.36 1.57
N PHE A 259 -8.86 -1.86 0.40
CA PHE A 259 -10.13 -1.53 -0.22
C PHE A 259 -11.24 -2.40 0.38
N ASN A 260 -12.42 -1.81 0.56
CA ASN A 260 -13.65 -2.53 0.87
C ASN A 260 -14.49 -2.66 -0.40
N VAL A 261 -14.96 -3.87 -0.70
CA VAL A 261 -15.92 -4.09 -1.79
C VAL A 261 -17.28 -3.57 -1.33
N ALA A 262 -17.71 -2.43 -1.86
CA ALA A 262 -18.97 -1.78 -1.47
C ALA A 262 -20.15 -2.29 -2.30
N PHE A 263 -19.91 -2.67 -3.56
CA PHE A 263 -20.91 -3.23 -4.46
C PHE A 263 -20.23 -4.02 -5.58
N PHE A 264 -20.93 -5.02 -6.12
CA PHE A 264 -20.53 -5.69 -7.34
C PHE A 264 -21.73 -6.34 -8.03
N ALA A 265 -21.61 -6.55 -9.33
CA ALA A 265 -22.57 -7.32 -10.12
C ALA A 265 -21.81 -8.18 -11.13
N ARG A 266 -22.34 -9.37 -11.41
CA ARG A 266 -21.77 -10.34 -12.36
C ARG A 266 -22.24 -10.07 -13.78
N PHE A 267 -21.36 -10.13 -14.77
CA PHE A 267 -21.67 -9.92 -16.18
C PHE A 267 -21.06 -11.05 -17.01
N GLU A 268 -21.67 -11.37 -18.15
CA GLU A 268 -21.08 -12.28 -19.13
C GLU A 268 -19.97 -11.55 -19.91
N HIS A 269 -20.15 -10.25 -20.15
CA HIS A 269 -19.18 -9.38 -20.81
C HIS A 269 -18.67 -8.27 -19.86
N ALA A 270 -18.00 -8.68 -18.77
CA ALA A 270 -17.69 -7.78 -17.65
C ALA A 270 -16.79 -6.59 -18.01
N PHE A 271 -15.86 -6.76 -18.95
CA PHE A 271 -15.02 -5.64 -19.42
C PHE A 271 -15.86 -4.60 -20.15
N ASP A 272 -16.70 -5.02 -21.10
CA ASP A 272 -17.50 -4.09 -21.89
C ASP A 272 -18.56 -3.39 -21.02
N ALA A 273 -19.14 -4.12 -20.07
CA ALA A 273 -20.04 -3.56 -19.07
C ALA A 273 -19.32 -2.47 -18.24
N GLU A 274 -18.10 -2.73 -17.78
CA GLU A 274 -17.30 -1.74 -17.05
C GLU A 274 -17.01 -0.48 -17.90
N GLN A 275 -16.60 -0.65 -19.15
CA GLN A 275 -16.34 0.49 -20.04
C GLN A 275 -17.59 1.35 -20.26
N ARG A 276 -18.78 0.72 -20.37
CA ARG A 276 -20.06 1.45 -20.48
C ARG A 276 -20.42 2.16 -19.18
N VAL A 277 -20.23 1.54 -18.03
CA VAL A 277 -20.39 2.19 -16.71
C VAL A 277 -19.43 3.39 -16.58
N HIS A 278 -18.19 3.28 -17.05
CA HIS A 278 -17.24 4.39 -17.05
C HIS A 278 -17.70 5.55 -17.93
N GLU A 279 -18.30 5.28 -19.09
CA GLU A 279 -18.84 6.33 -19.97
C GLU A 279 -20.08 6.99 -19.34
N LEU A 280 -20.96 6.23 -18.70
CA LEU A 280 -22.10 6.77 -17.94
C LEU A 280 -21.64 7.71 -16.80
N LEU A 281 -20.52 7.38 -16.16
CA LEU A 281 -19.95 8.14 -15.03
C LEU A 281 -18.80 9.07 -15.45
N LYS A 282 -18.64 9.36 -16.74
CA LYS A 282 -17.50 10.11 -17.28
C LYS A 282 -17.34 11.49 -16.67
N ALA A 283 -18.44 12.19 -16.41
CA ALA A 283 -18.44 13.51 -15.77
C ALA A 283 -17.92 13.47 -14.33
N SER A 284 -18.06 12.33 -13.65
CA SER A 284 -17.58 12.13 -12.27
C SER A 284 -16.16 11.55 -12.22
N ARG A 285 -15.51 11.28 -13.36
CA ARG A 285 -14.18 10.68 -13.40
C ARG A 285 -13.11 11.72 -13.09
N VAL A 286 -12.40 11.55 -11.97
CA VAL A 286 -11.38 12.55 -11.52
C VAL A 286 -10.06 12.44 -12.27
N ASN A 287 -9.78 11.30 -12.91
CA ASN A 287 -8.56 11.07 -13.67
C ASN A 287 -8.85 10.13 -14.84
N HIS A 288 -8.76 10.63 -16.07
CA HIS A 288 -9.05 9.86 -17.28
C HIS A 288 -8.13 8.65 -17.48
N ARG A 289 -6.93 8.65 -16.89
CA ARG A 289 -5.98 7.52 -16.95
C ARG A 289 -6.21 6.47 -15.86
N ARG A 290 -7.13 6.73 -14.93
CA ARG A 290 -7.40 5.87 -13.78
C ARG A 290 -8.89 5.61 -13.65
N GLU A 291 -9.24 4.65 -12.81
CA GLU A 291 -10.60 4.15 -12.65
C GLU A 291 -11.24 4.73 -11.36
N PHE A 292 -11.01 6.02 -11.09
CA PHE A 292 -11.49 6.69 -9.89
C PHE A 292 -12.53 7.76 -10.21
N PHE A 293 -13.58 7.79 -9.41
CA PHE A 293 -14.77 8.60 -9.62
C PHE A 293 -15.16 9.34 -8.33
N SER A 294 -15.49 10.63 -8.45
CA SER A 294 -16.07 11.46 -7.40
C SER A 294 -17.59 11.45 -7.51
N CYS A 295 -18.20 10.26 -7.35
CA CYS A 295 -19.64 10.08 -7.27
C CYS A 295 -20.01 9.35 -5.98
N THR A 296 -21.28 9.36 -5.64
CA THR A 296 -21.83 8.60 -4.51
C THR A 296 -21.90 7.11 -4.84
N LEU A 297 -21.93 6.28 -3.79
CA LEU A 297 -22.07 4.82 -3.96
C LEU A 297 -23.39 4.47 -4.67
N GLU A 298 -24.46 5.21 -4.42
CA GLU A 298 -25.77 4.97 -5.04
C GLU A 298 -25.77 5.31 -6.54
N GLU A 299 -25.12 6.40 -6.96
CA GLU A 299 -24.93 6.71 -8.39
C GLU A 299 -24.13 5.61 -9.11
N ALA A 300 -23.06 5.12 -8.48
CA ALA A 300 -22.27 4.01 -9.02
C ALA A 300 -23.09 2.71 -9.14
N LYS A 301 -23.89 2.38 -8.11
CA LYS A 301 -24.81 1.22 -8.14
C LYS A 301 -25.85 1.34 -9.25
N LEU A 302 -26.49 2.51 -9.38
CA LEU A 302 -27.49 2.75 -10.42
C LEU A 302 -26.89 2.59 -11.83
N ALA A 303 -25.67 3.11 -12.06
CA ALA A 303 -24.99 2.94 -13.34
C ALA A 303 -24.69 1.47 -13.65
N ILE A 304 -24.21 0.70 -12.67
CA ILE A 304 -23.93 -0.74 -12.85
C ILE A 304 -25.23 -1.53 -13.03
N GLN A 305 -26.29 -1.20 -12.29
CA GLN A 305 -27.58 -1.87 -12.42
C GLN A 305 -28.24 -1.59 -13.78
N ALA A 306 -28.19 -0.34 -14.26
CA ALA A 306 -28.69 0.01 -15.59
C ALA A 306 -27.97 -0.79 -16.69
N GLU A 307 -26.67 -1.01 -16.54
CA GLU A 307 -25.91 -1.84 -17.47
C GLU A 307 -26.27 -3.33 -17.35
N ARG A 308 -26.53 -3.82 -16.14
CA ARG A 308 -27.00 -5.20 -15.94
C ARG A 308 -28.37 -5.43 -16.57
N ASP A 309 -29.29 -4.49 -16.40
CA ASP A 309 -30.63 -4.58 -16.99
C ASP A 309 -30.56 -4.58 -18.52
N ARG A 310 -29.62 -3.83 -19.10
CA ARG A 310 -29.34 -3.84 -20.54
C ARG A 310 -28.84 -5.20 -21.03
N GLU A 311 -27.89 -5.83 -20.35
CA GLU A 311 -27.35 -7.16 -20.72
C GLU A 311 -28.48 -8.21 -20.71
N VAL A 312 -29.32 -8.21 -19.67
CA VAL A 312 -30.48 -9.12 -19.57
C VAL A 312 -31.46 -8.95 -20.73
N LEU A 313 -31.68 -7.72 -21.20
CA LEU A 313 -32.55 -7.45 -22.36
C LEU A 313 -31.94 -7.95 -23.69
N GLN A 314 -30.62 -7.96 -23.81
CA GLN A 314 -29.91 -8.45 -25.00
C GLN A 314 -29.90 -9.98 -25.08
N ASP A 315 -29.89 -10.65 -23.93
CA ASP A 315 -29.89 -12.12 -23.83
C ASP A 315 -31.27 -12.75 -24.07
N ILE A 316 -32.34 -11.97 -24.17
CA ILE A 316 -33.66 -12.50 -24.52
C ILE A 316 -33.55 -13.10 -25.92
N PRO A 317 -33.67 -14.43 -26.09
CA PRO A 317 -33.46 -15.06 -27.37
C PRO A 317 -34.42 -14.46 -28.38
N ALA A 318 -33.90 -13.90 -29.48
CA ALA A 318 -34.70 -13.34 -30.58
C ALA A 318 -35.76 -14.34 -31.10
N LYS A 319 -35.61 -15.62 -30.78
CA LYS A 319 -36.56 -16.71 -31.05
C LYS A 319 -37.92 -16.56 -30.38
N ILE A 320 -38.03 -15.89 -29.23
CA ILE A 320 -39.33 -15.67 -28.56
C ILE A 320 -40.16 -14.57 -29.26
N ILE A 321 -39.49 -13.64 -29.94
CA ILE A 321 -40.16 -12.51 -30.61
C ILE A 321 -40.75 -12.91 -31.97
N LEU A 322 -40.27 -13.98 -32.60
CA LEU A 322 -40.74 -14.43 -33.92
C LEU A 322 -41.88 -15.46 -33.90
N ASP A 323 -42.14 -16.14 -32.77
CA ASP A 323 -43.28 -17.07 -32.62
C ASP A 323 -44.55 -16.43 -32.03
N SER A 324 -44.53 -15.11 -31.81
CA SER A 324 -45.76 -14.34 -31.62
C SER A 324 -46.47 -14.20 -32.98
N SER A 325 -46.99 -15.31 -33.50
CA SER A 325 -48.02 -15.28 -34.53
C SER A 325 -49.09 -14.29 -34.10
N PRO A 326 -49.55 -13.38 -34.98
CA PRO A 326 -50.62 -12.47 -34.65
C PRO A 326 -51.86 -13.30 -34.36
N VAL A 327 -52.11 -13.58 -33.08
CA VAL A 327 -53.44 -13.91 -32.60
C VAL A 327 -54.28 -12.74 -33.09
N GLN A 328 -55.12 -13.00 -34.08
CA GLN A 328 -56.14 -12.08 -34.52
C GLN A 328 -56.92 -11.70 -33.27
N VAL A 329 -56.61 -10.53 -32.71
CA VAL A 329 -57.45 -9.90 -31.71
C VAL A 329 -58.70 -9.52 -32.46
N GLU A 330 -59.64 -10.46 -32.45
CA GLU A 330 -61.02 -10.28 -32.83
C GLU A 330 -61.47 -8.96 -32.20
N LYS A 331 -61.89 -8.07 -33.09
CA LYS A 331 -62.34 -6.71 -32.85
C LYS A 331 -63.50 -6.73 -31.85
N GLN A 332 -63.22 -6.85 -30.56
CA GLN A 332 -64.19 -6.60 -29.51
C GLN A 332 -64.40 -5.09 -29.45
N GLU A 333 -65.51 -4.70 -30.09
CA GLU A 333 -66.12 -3.39 -30.05
C GLU A 333 -66.40 -3.02 -28.59
N LEU A 334 -65.48 -2.26 -27.99
CA LEU A 334 -65.64 -1.69 -26.66
C LEU A 334 -66.85 -0.74 -26.70
N ALA A 335 -67.89 -1.09 -25.94
CA ALA A 335 -69.00 -0.21 -25.66
C ALA A 335 -68.51 1.16 -25.13
N PRO A 336 -69.17 2.27 -25.51
CA PRO A 336 -68.75 3.62 -25.15
C PRO A 336 -68.70 3.79 -23.63
N ARG A 337 -67.52 4.13 -23.10
CA ARG A 337 -67.37 4.54 -21.70
C ARG A 337 -68.21 5.80 -21.45
N PRO A 338 -68.94 5.88 -20.33
CA PRO A 338 -69.61 7.10 -19.91
C PRO A 338 -68.58 8.20 -19.67
N ALA A 339 -68.93 9.42 -20.08
CA ALA A 339 -68.09 10.61 -20.00
C ALA A 339 -67.61 10.86 -18.55
N PRO A 340 -66.32 11.18 -18.34
CA PRO A 340 -65.82 11.52 -17.01
C PRO A 340 -66.47 12.82 -16.52
N ALA A 341 -66.95 12.79 -15.28
CA ALA A 341 -67.49 13.96 -14.59
C ALA A 341 -66.41 15.07 -14.47
N PRO A 342 -66.80 16.35 -14.54
CA PRO A 342 -65.88 17.48 -14.46
C PRO A 342 -65.15 17.49 -13.11
N ALA A 343 -63.82 17.63 -13.18
CA ALA A 343 -62.97 17.74 -12.01
C ALA A 343 -63.33 18.99 -11.17
N PRO A 344 -63.40 18.88 -9.83
CA PRO A 344 -63.64 20.03 -8.97
C PRO A 344 -62.46 21.02 -9.03
N ALA A 345 -62.80 22.31 -9.04
CA ALA A 345 -61.86 23.41 -9.09
C ALA A 345 -60.87 23.37 -7.89
N PRO A 346 -59.59 23.70 -8.11
CA PRO A 346 -58.58 23.71 -7.06
C PRO A 346 -58.91 24.78 -6.00
N ALA A 347 -58.83 24.39 -4.73
CA ALA A 347 -59.00 25.27 -3.59
C ALA A 347 -57.91 26.38 -3.57
N PRO A 348 -58.24 27.60 -3.12
CA PRO A 348 -57.29 28.71 -3.06
C PRO A 348 -56.15 28.42 -2.07
N ALA A 349 -54.94 28.79 -2.47
CA ALA A 349 -53.72 28.66 -1.68
C ALA A 349 -53.84 29.40 -0.33
N PRO A 350 -53.36 28.81 0.79
CA PRO A 350 -53.35 29.48 2.08
C PRO A 350 -52.40 30.68 2.06
N ALA A 351 -52.86 31.79 2.64
CA ALA A 351 -52.12 33.04 2.78
C ALA A 351 -50.81 32.83 3.57
N PRO A 352 -49.72 33.54 3.20
CA PRO A 352 -48.45 33.47 3.91
C PRO A 352 -48.59 33.99 5.34
N ALA A 353 -48.07 33.22 6.30
CA ALA A 353 -48.01 33.62 7.70
C ALA A 353 -47.15 34.89 7.87
N PRO A 354 -47.49 35.79 8.81
CA PRO A 354 -46.72 37.01 9.05
C PRO A 354 -45.32 36.68 9.55
N ILE A 355 -44.33 37.28 8.88
CA ILE A 355 -42.93 37.28 9.30
C ILE A 355 -42.84 38.06 10.61
N ILE A 356 -42.64 37.34 11.72
CA ILE A 356 -42.29 37.94 13.01
C ILE A 356 -40.84 38.40 12.91
N VAL A 357 -40.66 39.71 12.75
CA VAL A 357 -39.36 40.39 12.85
C VAL A 357 -38.88 40.23 14.29
N ALA A 358 -37.81 39.46 14.48
CA ALA A 358 -37.13 39.37 15.76
C ALA A 358 -36.55 40.76 16.14
N PRO A 359 -36.69 41.21 17.40
CA PRO A 359 -36.18 42.51 17.80
C PRO A 359 -34.64 42.54 17.71
N VAL A 360 -34.15 43.56 17.01
CA VAL A 360 -32.74 43.94 16.96
C VAL A 360 -32.25 44.16 18.39
N ARG A 361 -31.34 43.29 18.83
CA ARG A 361 -30.69 43.37 20.13
C ARG A 361 -29.65 44.49 20.07
N PRO A 362 -29.66 45.48 20.98
CA PRO A 362 -28.69 46.57 20.96
C PRO A 362 -27.28 46.03 21.20
N GLU A 363 -26.34 46.52 20.38
CA GLU A 363 -24.92 46.24 20.50
C GLU A 363 -24.41 46.57 21.92
N ARG A 364 -23.75 45.59 22.52
CA ARG A 364 -23.08 45.73 23.81
C ARG A 364 -21.62 46.12 23.54
N PRO A 365 -21.09 47.18 24.17
CA PRO A 365 -19.70 47.60 23.98
C PRO A 365 -18.71 46.52 24.46
N PRO A 366 -17.48 46.51 23.92
CA PRO A 366 -16.51 45.45 24.16
C PRO A 366 -16.06 45.44 25.63
N LEU A 367 -16.41 44.35 26.32
CA LEU A 367 -15.89 44.04 27.64
C LEU A 367 -14.46 43.51 27.51
N VAL A 368 -13.51 44.29 28.00
CA VAL A 368 -12.13 43.89 28.27
C VAL A 368 -12.17 42.72 29.27
N LEU A 369 -11.83 41.52 28.80
CA LEU A 369 -11.71 40.33 29.65
C LEU A 369 -10.34 40.32 30.31
N SER A 370 -10.32 40.62 31.61
CA SER A 370 -9.23 40.22 32.51
C SER A 370 -9.24 38.69 32.70
N PRO A 371 -8.09 38.03 32.85
CA PRO A 371 -8.03 36.57 32.98
C PRO A 371 -8.44 36.15 34.39
N THR A 372 -9.67 35.65 34.53
CA THR A 372 -10.09 34.92 35.73
C THR A 372 -9.55 33.49 35.68
N THR A 373 -8.51 33.24 36.48
CA THR A 373 -8.04 31.89 36.85
C THR A 373 -9.15 31.14 37.60
N SER A 374 -9.91 30.33 36.88
CA SER A 374 -10.79 29.31 37.46
C SER A 374 -9.97 28.03 37.65
N HIS A 375 -9.61 27.73 38.90
CA HIS A 375 -9.06 26.45 39.31
C HIS A 375 -10.14 25.37 39.20
N HIS A 376 -10.19 24.68 38.05
CA HIS A 376 -10.81 23.36 37.97
C HIS A 376 -9.90 22.35 38.69
N VAL A 377 -10.29 21.95 39.90
CA VAL A 377 -9.65 20.87 40.64
C VAL A 377 -9.99 19.55 39.94
N SER A 378 -9.07 19.06 39.11
CA SER A 378 -9.13 17.70 38.57
C SER A 378 -9.15 16.67 39.71
N PRO A 379 -9.97 15.61 39.64
CA PRO A 379 -9.92 14.55 40.62
C PRO A 379 -8.54 13.90 40.59
N LYS A 380 -7.89 13.89 41.76
CA LYS A 380 -6.56 13.30 42.00
C LYS A 380 -6.50 11.93 41.37
N HIS A 381 -5.61 11.79 40.39
CA HIS A 381 -5.32 10.53 39.74
C HIS A 381 -4.91 9.50 40.78
N TRP A 382 -5.70 8.44 40.89
CA TRP A 382 -5.42 7.32 41.76
C TRP A 382 -4.18 6.60 41.23
N ARG A 383 -3.05 6.77 41.92
CA ARG A 383 -1.83 6.01 41.64
C ARG A 383 -1.89 4.73 42.47
N PRO A 384 -2.04 3.55 41.85
CA PRO A 384 -2.01 2.31 42.60
C PRO A 384 -0.67 2.20 43.31
N THR A 385 -0.73 1.87 44.60
CA THR A 385 0.50 1.66 45.39
C THR A 385 1.25 0.46 44.82
N ARG A 386 2.58 0.44 44.98
CA ARG A 386 3.42 -0.68 44.51
C ARG A 386 2.92 -2.05 45.01
N ARG A 387 2.28 -2.11 46.18
CA ARG A 387 1.66 -3.31 46.73
C ARG A 387 0.41 -3.76 45.96
N GLN A 388 -0.42 -2.82 45.50
CA GLN A 388 -1.60 -3.12 44.68
C GLN A 388 -1.22 -3.62 43.28
N VAL A 389 -0.16 -3.05 42.69
CA VAL A 389 0.37 -3.53 41.41
C VAL A 389 0.93 -4.96 41.55
N ILE A 390 1.66 -5.24 42.62
CA ILE A 390 2.19 -6.58 42.89
C ILE A 390 1.07 -7.59 43.17
N ALA A 391 0.06 -7.22 43.96
CA ALA A 391 -1.10 -8.09 44.21
C ALA A 391 -1.88 -8.40 42.93
N GLY A 392 -2.05 -7.40 42.04
CA GLY A 392 -2.67 -7.60 40.73
C GLY A 392 -1.87 -8.55 39.82
N LEU A 393 -0.54 -8.45 39.82
CA LEU A 393 0.33 -9.36 39.05
C LEU A 393 0.33 -10.78 39.61
N ILE A 394 0.27 -10.96 40.93
CA ILE A 394 0.18 -12.29 41.55
C ILE A 394 -1.16 -12.95 41.20
N LEU A 395 -2.28 -12.22 41.31
CA LEU A 395 -3.61 -12.74 40.93
C LEU A 395 -3.68 -13.07 39.42
N ALA A 396 -3.15 -12.22 38.56
CA ALA A 396 -3.09 -12.48 37.12
C ALA A 396 -2.21 -13.70 36.78
N GLY A 397 -1.09 -13.88 37.50
CA GLY A 397 -0.23 -15.06 37.36
C GLY A 397 -0.92 -16.37 37.78
N PHE A 398 -1.70 -16.34 38.86
CA PHE A 398 -2.46 -17.51 39.32
C PHE A 398 -3.56 -17.91 38.32
N VAL A 399 -4.30 -16.94 37.77
CA VAL A 399 -5.34 -17.23 36.77
C VAL A 399 -4.74 -17.81 35.48
N SER A 400 -3.56 -17.33 35.07
CA SER A 400 -2.89 -17.78 33.84
C SER A 400 -2.35 -19.22 33.93
N ALA A 401 -2.08 -19.74 35.14
CA ALA A 401 -1.58 -21.11 35.32
C ALA A 401 -2.70 -22.13 35.53
N VAL A 402 -3.84 -21.73 36.11
CA VAL A 402 -4.95 -22.64 36.42
C VAL A 402 -5.76 -23.00 35.17
N VAL A 403 -5.95 -22.06 34.23
CA VAL A 403 -6.77 -22.29 33.03
C VAL A 403 -6.16 -23.33 32.06
N PRO A 404 -4.85 -23.31 31.74
CA PRO A 404 -4.24 -24.34 30.89
C PRO A 404 -4.19 -25.71 31.58
N GLY A 405 -3.98 -25.75 32.91
CA GLY A 405 -3.96 -26.98 33.69
C GLY A 405 -5.32 -27.68 33.68
N TYR A 406 -6.41 -26.92 33.78
CA TYR A 406 -7.77 -27.46 33.70
C TYR A 406 -8.10 -28.05 32.32
N HIS A 407 -7.69 -27.37 31.23
CA HIS A 407 -7.88 -27.88 29.86
C HIS A 407 -7.07 -29.15 29.58
N PHE A 408 -5.86 -29.27 30.14
CA PHE A 408 -5.06 -30.48 30.00
C PHE A 408 -5.69 -31.65 30.76
N LEU A 409 -6.14 -31.43 32.01
CA LEU A 409 -6.80 -32.46 32.79
C LEU A 409 -8.13 -32.91 32.16
N SER A 410 -8.93 -31.98 31.62
CA SER A 410 -10.21 -32.31 30.98
C SER A 410 -10.02 -33.15 29.72
N ASN A 411 -9.05 -32.80 28.87
CA ASN A 411 -8.74 -33.58 27.66
C ASN A 411 -8.18 -34.96 28.00
N TRP A 412 -7.38 -35.06 29.07
CA TRP A 412 -6.84 -36.33 29.53
C TRP A 412 -7.94 -37.25 30.09
N LEU A 413 -8.88 -36.71 30.87
CA LEU A 413 -10.04 -37.46 31.37
C LEU A 413 -10.97 -37.92 30.24
N SER A 414 -11.19 -37.11 29.20
CA SER A 414 -11.97 -37.51 28.02
C SER A 414 -11.32 -38.62 27.20
N SER A 415 -9.97 -38.70 27.19
CA SER A 415 -9.24 -39.78 26.51
C SER A 415 -9.42 -41.15 27.18
N LEU A 416 -9.84 -41.20 28.45
CA LEU A 416 -10.01 -42.44 29.19
C LEU A 416 -11.40 -43.07 29.04
N GLN A 417 -12.33 -42.43 28.32
CA GLN A 417 -13.73 -42.83 28.25
C GLN A 417 -14.19 -43.43 26.92
N THR A 418 -13.30 -43.75 25.97
CA THR A 418 -13.69 -44.47 24.75
C THR A 418 -13.56 -45.99 24.91
N PRO A 419 -14.68 -46.75 25.01
CA PRO A 419 -14.62 -48.21 24.90
C PRO A 419 -14.32 -48.62 23.46
N ALA A 420 -13.44 -49.61 23.32
CA ALA A 420 -12.99 -50.16 22.04
C ALA A 420 -14.16 -50.81 21.29
N ALA A 421 -14.52 -50.23 20.13
CA ALA A 421 -15.38 -50.88 19.16
C ALA A 421 -14.54 -51.76 18.22
N THR A 422 -14.86 -53.05 18.25
CA THR A 422 -14.33 -54.12 17.40
C THR A 422 -14.39 -53.76 15.91
N GLN A 423 -13.25 -53.77 15.22
CA GLN A 423 -13.18 -53.72 13.76
C GLN A 423 -12.68 -55.07 13.20
N ALA A 424 -13.39 -55.51 12.16
CA ALA A 424 -13.13 -56.70 11.36
C ALA A 424 -11.87 -56.55 10.47
N PRO A 425 -11.24 -57.66 10.03
CA PRO A 425 -9.94 -57.63 9.38
C PRO A 425 -10.03 -57.30 7.88
N ALA A 426 -9.20 -56.37 7.42
CA ALA A 426 -8.91 -56.09 6.02
C ALA A 426 -7.56 -56.72 5.59
N PRO A 427 -7.37 -57.00 4.28
CA PRO A 427 -6.36 -57.95 3.80
C PRO A 427 -4.95 -57.36 3.62
N ALA A 428 -3.98 -58.29 3.56
CA ALA A 428 -2.54 -58.09 3.64
C ALA A 428 -1.92 -57.21 2.52
N PRO A 429 -0.90 -56.39 2.85
CA PRO A 429 -0.06 -55.73 1.85
C PRO A 429 1.18 -56.55 1.45
N ALA A 430 1.55 -56.40 0.17
CA ALA A 430 2.68 -57.01 -0.53
C ALA A 430 4.07 -56.50 -0.05
N PRO A 431 5.18 -57.19 -0.37
CA PRO A 431 6.46 -57.02 0.32
C PRO A 431 7.32 -55.87 -0.22
N HIS A 432 7.85 -55.05 0.68
CA HIS A 432 8.90 -54.06 0.40
C HIS A 432 10.30 -54.69 0.26
N PRO A 433 11.17 -54.14 -0.60
CA PRO A 433 12.55 -54.61 -0.76
C PRO A 433 13.52 -54.04 0.30
N LYS A 434 14.52 -54.86 0.63
CA LYS A 434 15.54 -54.72 1.68
C LYS A 434 16.48 -53.50 1.51
N PRO A 435 16.97 -52.89 2.61
CA PRO A 435 18.02 -51.87 2.54
C PRO A 435 19.42 -52.46 2.35
N LYS A 436 20.22 -51.82 1.49
CA LYS A 436 21.64 -52.13 1.26
C LYS A 436 22.56 -51.44 2.28
N LYS A 437 23.67 -52.14 2.52
CA LYS A 437 24.68 -51.99 3.57
C LYS A 437 25.51 -50.69 3.52
N ALA A 438 26.03 -50.38 4.71
CA ALA A 438 26.98 -49.35 5.07
C ALA A 438 28.30 -49.37 4.28
N HIS A 439 28.87 -48.18 4.06
CA HIS A 439 30.30 -48.00 3.81
C HIS A 439 30.83 -46.71 4.46
N GLY A 440 31.90 -46.87 5.25
CA GLY A 440 33.13 -46.10 5.09
C GLY A 440 33.19 -44.69 5.69
N HIS A 441 33.61 -44.60 6.94
CA HIS A 441 34.23 -43.40 7.52
C HIS A 441 35.66 -43.21 6.98
N PRO A 442 36.07 -42.00 6.56
CA PRO A 442 37.48 -41.62 6.59
C PRO A 442 37.74 -40.48 7.58
N LYS A 443 38.70 -40.71 8.47
CA LYS A 443 39.28 -39.73 9.40
C LYS A 443 40.04 -38.66 8.60
N LYS A 444 39.65 -37.38 8.71
CA LYS A 444 40.46 -36.25 8.22
C LYS A 444 41.37 -35.69 9.33
N LYS A 445 42.66 -35.67 9.02
CA LYS A 445 43.76 -35.13 9.84
C LYS A 445 43.67 -33.60 9.95
N LYS A 446 43.81 -33.07 11.17
CA LYS A 446 44.00 -31.64 11.45
C LYS A 446 45.37 -31.18 10.94
N LYS A 447 45.42 -30.24 9.98
CA LYS A 447 46.61 -29.44 9.67
C LYS A 447 46.50 -28.10 10.41
N LYS A 448 47.43 -27.83 11.32
CA LYS A 448 47.64 -26.50 11.93
C LYS A 448 48.30 -25.60 10.88
N HIS A 449 47.66 -24.48 10.54
CA HIS A 449 48.34 -23.38 9.84
C HIS A 449 48.86 -22.37 10.87
N LYS A 450 50.13 -22.02 10.71
CA LYS A 450 50.93 -21.11 11.54
C LYS A 450 50.69 -19.69 11.01
N THR A 451 50.11 -18.82 11.82
CA THR A 451 49.84 -17.42 11.48
C THR A 451 51.17 -16.65 11.45
N ALA A 452 51.54 -16.09 10.29
CA ALA A 452 52.62 -15.13 10.16
C ALA A 452 52.12 -13.74 10.54
N LYS A 453 52.88 -13.08 11.40
CA LYS A 453 52.66 -11.72 11.92
C LYS A 453 53.13 -10.74 10.84
N VAL A 454 52.21 -9.97 10.26
CA VAL A 454 52.54 -8.88 9.31
C VAL A 454 52.57 -7.56 10.08
N THR A 455 53.71 -6.91 10.00
CA THR A 455 53.99 -5.56 10.54
C THR A 455 53.39 -4.51 9.60
N PRO A 456 52.74 -3.44 10.10
CA PRO A 456 52.29 -2.33 9.26
C PRO A 456 53.45 -1.38 8.88
N PRO A 457 53.50 -0.82 7.68
CA PRO A 457 54.41 0.26 7.34
C PRO A 457 53.87 1.63 7.78
N ALA A 458 54.80 2.57 7.85
CA ALA A 458 54.77 3.84 8.57
C ALA A 458 53.82 4.91 8.02
N GLU A 459 53.46 5.82 8.91
CA GLU A 459 52.76 7.09 8.70
C GLU A 459 53.41 7.95 7.61
N GLY A 460 52.59 8.40 6.65
CA GLY A 460 52.91 9.48 5.74
C GLY A 460 52.27 10.78 6.20
N THR A 461 53.07 11.84 6.21
CA THR A 461 52.73 13.24 6.53
C THR A 461 51.60 13.78 5.62
N PRO A 462 50.62 14.54 6.15
CA PRO A 462 49.56 15.12 5.32
C PRO A 462 50.05 16.36 4.55
N GLU A 463 49.76 16.34 3.25
CA GLU A 463 49.89 17.46 2.31
C GLU A 463 48.73 18.46 2.52
N PRO A 464 48.96 19.79 2.50
CA PRO A 464 47.89 20.77 2.72
C PRO A 464 46.94 20.84 1.52
N PRO A 465 45.63 21.05 1.75
CA PRO A 465 44.63 21.06 0.69
C PRO A 465 44.75 22.28 -0.23
N PRO A 466 44.43 22.14 -1.54
CA PRO A 466 44.43 23.25 -2.48
C PRO A 466 43.30 24.25 -2.16
N GLN A 467 43.67 25.53 -2.12
CA GLN A 467 42.72 26.64 -2.05
C GLN A 467 42.01 26.81 -3.39
N TYR A 468 40.69 26.64 -3.40
CA TYR A 468 39.86 26.98 -4.56
C TYR A 468 39.36 28.42 -4.41
N GLU A 469 39.71 29.26 -5.40
CA GLU A 469 39.15 30.60 -5.56
C GLU A 469 37.65 30.52 -5.86
N THR A 470 36.88 31.37 -5.17
CA THR A 470 35.44 31.50 -5.36
C THR A 470 35.18 32.37 -6.59
N PRO A 471 34.41 31.92 -7.61
CA PRO A 471 34.05 32.80 -8.72
C PRO A 471 33.13 33.92 -8.22
N GLN A 472 33.42 35.15 -8.65
CA GLN A 472 32.63 36.33 -8.34
C GLN A 472 31.21 36.22 -8.92
N PRO A 473 30.19 36.76 -8.22
CA PRO A 473 28.82 36.77 -8.72
C PRO A 473 28.71 37.67 -9.96
N ALA A 474 28.15 37.12 -11.04
CA ALA A 474 27.83 37.86 -12.24
C ALA A 474 26.71 38.87 -11.95
N ASP A 475 26.91 40.11 -12.40
CA ASP A 475 25.97 41.21 -12.31
C ASP A 475 24.65 40.86 -13.02
N ILE A 476 23.55 40.91 -12.26
CA ILE A 476 22.19 40.82 -12.78
C ILE A 476 21.81 42.20 -13.30
N ALA A 477 21.70 42.33 -14.62
CA ALA A 477 21.15 43.51 -15.27
C ALA A 477 19.65 43.67 -14.94
N PRO A 478 19.14 44.90 -14.74
CA PRO A 478 17.75 45.15 -14.37
C PRO A 478 16.78 44.89 -15.53
N SER A 479 15.68 44.22 -15.19
CA SER A 479 14.52 43.97 -16.04
C SER A 479 13.77 45.27 -16.34
N ASN A 480 13.61 45.60 -17.62
CA ASN A 480 12.79 46.72 -18.08
C ASN A 480 11.30 46.34 -17.98
N GLN A 481 10.60 46.99 -17.04
CA GLN A 481 9.15 47.16 -17.08
C GLN A 481 8.79 48.33 -18.01
N ALA A 482 7.96 48.05 -19.01
CA ALA A 482 7.05 48.98 -19.69
C ALA A 482 6.13 48.14 -20.59
N GLY A 483 4.81 48.29 -20.63
CA GLY A 483 3.94 49.22 -19.94
C GLY A 483 2.47 48.83 -20.18
N ASP A 484 1.61 49.31 -19.29
CA ASP A 484 0.18 49.42 -19.48
C ASP A 484 -0.16 50.29 -20.69
N ALA A 485 -1.15 49.86 -21.47
CA ALA A 485 -2.03 50.76 -22.21
C ALA A 485 -3.34 50.06 -22.60
N THR A 486 -4.40 50.36 -21.87
CA THR A 486 -5.77 50.46 -22.40
C THR A 486 -6.32 51.78 -21.84
N PRO A 487 -7.00 52.62 -22.66
CA PRO A 487 -8.43 52.42 -22.83
C PRO A 487 -8.95 52.72 -24.25
N GLY A 488 -10.04 52.05 -24.61
CA GLY A 488 -10.81 52.26 -25.85
C GLY A 488 -11.92 51.24 -25.96
#